data_AF-A0A445GQ14-F1
#
_entry.id   AF-A0A445GQ14-F1
#
_cell.length_a   1.000
_cell.length_b   1.000
_cell.length_c   1.000
_cell.angle_alpha   90.00
_cell.angle_beta   90.00
_cell.angle_gamma   90.00
#
_symmetry.space_group_name_H-M   'P 1'
#
loop_
_entity.id
_entity.type
_entity.pdbx_description
1 polymer ?
#
loop_
_entity_poly.entity_id
_entity_poly.type
_entity_poly.pdbx_seq_one_letter_code
_entity_poly.pdbx_strand_id
1 'polypeptide(L)'
;MLKIQHVDAHNAARSEVGVPDLAWDDSVAAYAENYANQRKGDCALIHSGGEYGENIAMSTGELSGTDAVKMWVDEKANYDHDSNSCVGGECLHYTQVVWRDSVRLGCAKVTCDNGGTFITCNYDPPGNFVVPLAVVFSAWIVFRKESLRDLTLIAELPDMQVPGLPRSIPSNKLIFPLMALLAGMLGGVFGIGGNSSNMFFHASLFCYHVSIAISIVGNGT
;
A
#
# COMPACT_ATOMS: atom_id res chain seq x y z
N MET A 1 -6.69 16.93 -24.89
CA MET A 1 -5.26 17.19 -24.71
C MET A 1 -4.78 16.85 -23.30
N LEU A 2 -5.45 17.32 -22.24
CA LEU A 2 -5.07 17.04 -20.84
C LEU A 2 -4.95 15.53 -20.52
N LYS A 3 -5.95 14.73 -20.92
CA LYS A 3 -5.95 13.25 -20.78
C LYS A 3 -4.68 12.58 -21.32
N ILE A 4 -4.31 12.92 -22.56
CA ILE A 4 -3.15 12.35 -23.25
C ILE A 4 -1.85 12.74 -22.53
N GLN A 5 -1.72 14.03 -22.16
CA GLN A 5 -0.53 14.52 -21.46
C GLN A 5 -0.24 13.80 -20.14
N HIS A 6 -1.28 13.49 -19.36
CA HIS A 6 -1.10 12.76 -18.11
C HIS A 6 -0.83 11.29 -18.35
N VAL A 7 -1.69 10.58 -19.08
CA VAL A 7 -1.58 9.13 -19.26
C VAL A 7 -0.25 8.76 -19.90
N ASP A 8 0.14 9.43 -20.98
CA ASP A 8 1.37 9.09 -21.70
C ASP A 8 2.61 9.35 -20.83
N ALA A 9 2.63 10.45 -20.07
CA ALA A 9 3.75 10.76 -19.18
C ALA A 9 3.87 9.75 -18.03
N HIS A 10 2.73 9.30 -17.46
CA HIS A 10 2.75 8.24 -16.44
C HIS A 10 3.23 6.93 -17.04
N ASN A 11 2.67 6.52 -18.19
CA ASN A 11 2.98 5.24 -18.82
C ASN A 11 4.44 5.18 -19.31
N ALA A 12 5.01 6.32 -19.74
CA ALA A 12 6.44 6.43 -19.99
C ALA A 12 7.27 6.07 -18.74
N ALA A 13 7.01 6.73 -17.60
CA ALA A 13 7.73 6.45 -16.34
C ALA A 13 7.50 5.01 -15.84
N ARG A 14 6.28 4.48 -15.98
CA ARG A 14 5.92 3.12 -15.59
C ARG A 14 6.63 2.05 -16.42
N SER A 15 6.79 2.30 -17.72
CA SER A 15 7.51 1.40 -18.62
C SER A 15 8.99 1.25 -18.25
N GLU A 16 9.63 2.31 -17.72
CA GLU A 16 11.04 2.27 -17.29
C GLU A 16 11.29 1.29 -16.15
N VAL A 17 10.27 1.04 -15.32
CA VAL A 17 10.36 0.18 -14.13
C VAL A 17 9.55 -1.11 -14.27
N GLY A 18 9.01 -1.40 -15.46
CA GLY A 18 8.31 -2.65 -15.74
C GLY A 18 6.98 -2.83 -15.00
N VAL A 19 6.27 -1.74 -14.72
CA VAL A 19 4.90 -1.80 -14.17
C VAL A 19 3.86 -1.58 -15.28
N PRO A 20 2.68 -2.23 -15.22
CA PRO A 20 1.68 -2.14 -16.29
C PRO A 20 1.14 -0.73 -16.48
N ASP A 21 0.74 -0.38 -17.70
CA ASP A 21 0.19 0.93 -18.03
C ASP A 21 -1.11 1.26 -17.26
N LEU A 22 -1.30 2.55 -16.96
CA LEU A 22 -2.55 3.10 -16.47
C LEU A 22 -3.52 3.35 -17.63
N ALA A 23 -4.80 3.05 -17.39
CA ALA A 23 -5.89 3.43 -18.27
C ALA A 23 -6.60 4.67 -17.71
N TRP A 24 -6.99 5.59 -18.59
CA TRP A 24 -7.81 6.71 -18.17
C TRP A 24 -9.23 6.27 -17.78
N ASP A 25 -9.73 6.79 -16.67
CA ASP A 25 -11.10 6.58 -16.22
C ASP A 25 -11.83 7.93 -16.06
N ASP A 26 -12.96 8.07 -16.74
CA ASP A 26 -13.72 9.33 -16.75
C ASP A 26 -14.41 9.62 -15.41
N SER A 27 -14.71 8.60 -14.60
CA SER A 27 -15.30 8.77 -13.27
C SER A 27 -14.25 9.29 -12.27
N VAL A 28 -13.05 8.72 -12.33
CA VAL A 28 -11.89 9.20 -11.54
C VAL A 28 -11.51 10.62 -11.96
N ALA A 29 -11.57 10.92 -13.26
CA ALA A 29 -11.30 12.27 -13.76
C ALA A 29 -12.37 13.29 -13.32
N ALA A 30 -13.65 12.90 -13.30
CA ALA A 30 -14.72 13.74 -12.79
C ALA A 30 -14.54 14.03 -11.29
N TYR A 31 -14.08 13.04 -10.52
CA TYR A 31 -13.71 13.25 -9.11
C TYR A 31 -12.58 14.29 -8.99
N ALA A 32 -11.50 14.10 -9.76
CA ALA A 32 -10.36 15.02 -9.80
C ALA A 32 -10.80 16.45 -10.15
N GLU A 33 -11.70 16.61 -11.13
CA GLU A 33 -12.22 17.92 -11.55
C GLU A 33 -13.06 18.59 -10.46
N ASN A 34 -13.93 17.82 -9.81
CA ASN A 34 -14.73 18.32 -8.68
C ASN A 34 -13.83 18.79 -7.53
N TYR A 35 -12.74 18.07 -7.24
CA TYR A 35 -11.81 18.47 -6.19
C TYR A 35 -10.96 19.67 -6.60
N ALA A 36 -10.38 19.67 -7.80
CA ALA A 36 -9.58 20.78 -8.29
C ALA A 36 -10.36 22.09 -8.28
N ASN A 37 -11.64 22.08 -8.67
CA ASN A 37 -12.49 23.26 -8.62
C ASN A 37 -12.66 23.86 -7.20
N GLN A 38 -12.62 23.04 -6.14
CA GLN A 38 -12.67 23.52 -4.76
C GLN A 38 -11.37 24.23 -4.33
N ARG A 39 -10.25 23.96 -5.00
CA ARG A 39 -8.95 24.59 -4.74
C ARG A 39 -8.69 25.85 -5.56
N LYS A 40 -9.61 26.26 -6.45
CA LYS A 40 -9.42 27.46 -7.29
C LYS A 40 -9.16 28.74 -6.49
N GLY A 41 -9.82 28.89 -5.34
CA GLY A 41 -9.75 30.13 -4.54
C GLY A 41 -8.41 30.36 -3.87
N ASP A 42 -7.71 29.31 -3.44
CA ASP A 42 -6.48 29.42 -2.64
C ASP A 42 -5.27 28.68 -3.25
N CYS A 43 -5.49 27.81 -4.23
CA CYS A 43 -4.48 27.02 -4.92
C CYS A 43 -3.61 26.15 -3.99
N ALA A 44 -4.00 25.94 -2.73
CA ALA A 44 -3.07 25.33 -1.78
C ALA A 44 -3.00 23.82 -1.98
N LEU A 45 -1.79 23.27 -1.76
CA LEU A 45 -1.48 21.85 -1.86
C LEU A 45 -2.03 21.08 -0.65
N ILE A 46 -3.34 20.84 -0.67
CA ILE A 46 -4.05 20.05 0.33
C ILE A 46 -4.63 18.85 -0.41
N HIS A 47 -4.55 17.67 0.22
CA HIS A 47 -5.13 16.45 -0.31
C HIS A 47 -6.64 16.38 -0.08
N SER A 48 -7.36 15.72 -0.97
CA SER A 48 -8.82 15.56 -0.89
C SER A 48 -9.27 14.68 0.27
N GLY A 49 -8.41 13.76 0.73
CA GLY A 49 -8.77 12.74 1.71
C GLY A 49 -9.81 11.74 1.19
N GLY A 50 -9.96 11.64 -0.14
CA GLY A 50 -10.89 10.75 -0.82
C GLY A 50 -10.50 9.27 -0.78
N GLU A 51 -11.28 8.47 -1.51
CA GLU A 51 -11.06 7.03 -1.66
C GLU A 51 -9.94 6.66 -2.65
N TYR A 52 -9.49 7.61 -3.46
CA TYR A 52 -8.46 7.41 -4.47
C TYR A 52 -7.07 7.75 -3.95
N GLY A 53 -6.04 7.15 -4.56
CA GLY A 53 -4.67 7.63 -4.43
C GLY A 53 -4.62 9.02 -5.06
N GLU A 54 -3.70 9.88 -4.63
CA GLU A 54 -3.70 11.26 -5.08
C GLU A 54 -2.31 11.87 -5.13
N ASN A 55 -1.98 12.49 -6.27
CA ASN A 55 -0.88 13.43 -6.39
C ASN A 55 -1.42 14.80 -6.75
N ILE A 56 -0.87 15.83 -6.11
CA ILE A 56 -1.22 17.24 -6.35
C ILE A 56 0.03 18.01 -6.77
N ALA A 57 -0.16 19.02 -7.61
CA ALA A 57 0.89 19.93 -8.03
C ALA A 57 0.34 21.35 -8.15
N MET A 58 1.19 22.33 -7.88
CA MET A 58 0.86 23.74 -8.00
C MET A 58 2.02 24.50 -8.64
N SER A 59 1.67 25.48 -9.46
CA SER A 59 2.60 26.48 -10.00
C SER A 59 2.01 27.88 -9.85
N THR A 60 2.88 28.89 -9.76
CA THR A 60 2.48 30.31 -9.78
C THR A 60 2.10 30.81 -11.17
N GLY A 61 2.33 30.01 -12.22
CA GLY A 61 1.91 30.29 -13.59
C GLY A 61 1.27 29.06 -14.25
N GLU A 62 1.30 29.03 -15.58
CA GLU A 62 0.81 27.87 -16.34
C GLU A 62 1.65 26.62 -16.03
N LEU A 63 0.97 25.52 -15.73
CA LEU A 63 1.58 24.22 -15.55
C LEU A 63 0.90 23.21 -16.49
N SER A 64 1.68 22.57 -17.35
CA SER A 64 1.15 21.52 -18.21
C SER A 64 0.98 20.22 -17.43
N GLY A 65 0.08 19.33 -17.91
CA GLY A 65 -0.08 18.02 -17.29
C GLY A 65 1.19 17.18 -17.35
N THR A 66 1.95 17.28 -18.44
CA THR A 66 3.23 16.59 -18.61
C THR A 66 4.29 17.10 -17.64
N ASP A 67 4.37 18.42 -17.42
CA ASP A 67 5.34 19.00 -16.48
C ASP A 67 5.01 18.62 -15.03
N ALA A 68 3.73 18.59 -14.66
CA ALA A 68 3.32 18.12 -13.33
C ALA A 68 3.71 16.66 -13.09
N VAL A 69 3.48 15.78 -14.08
CA VAL A 69 3.91 14.38 -13.97
C VAL A 69 5.44 14.29 -13.90
N LYS A 70 6.16 15.09 -14.69
CA LYS A 70 7.61 15.15 -14.63
C LYS A 70 8.11 15.54 -13.23
N MET A 71 7.50 16.54 -12.59
CA MET A 71 7.86 16.93 -11.22
C MET A 71 7.73 15.76 -10.23
N TRP A 72 6.65 14.98 -10.33
CA TRP A 72 6.46 13.79 -9.51
C TRP A 72 7.47 12.68 -9.85
N VAL A 73 7.78 12.49 -11.13
CA VAL A 73 8.74 11.47 -11.59
C VAL A 73 10.18 11.83 -11.21
N ASP A 74 10.53 13.11 -11.19
CA ASP A 74 11.87 13.58 -10.80
C ASP A 74 12.22 13.21 -9.35
N GLU A 75 11.22 12.96 -8.49
CA GLU A 75 11.42 12.42 -7.14
C GLU A 75 12.03 11.01 -7.12
N LYS A 76 12.11 10.32 -8.26
CA LYS A 76 12.87 9.06 -8.43
C LYS A 76 14.30 9.17 -7.91
N ALA A 77 14.92 10.36 -7.99
CA ALA A 77 16.25 10.61 -7.45
C ALA A 77 16.32 10.44 -5.92
N ASN A 78 15.18 10.58 -5.23
CA ASN A 78 15.02 10.44 -3.80
C ASN A 78 14.42 9.09 -3.41
N TYR A 79 14.29 8.11 -4.32
CA TYR A 79 13.75 6.80 -4.01
C TYR A 79 14.82 5.72 -4.18
N ASP A 80 15.09 5.01 -3.09
CA ASP A 80 15.96 3.84 -3.13
C ASP A 80 15.13 2.57 -3.30
N HIS A 81 15.30 1.93 -4.45
CA HIS A 81 14.61 0.71 -4.82
C HIS A 81 15.04 -0.50 -3.97
N ASP A 82 16.28 -0.53 -3.47
CA ASP A 82 16.81 -1.66 -2.71
C ASP A 82 16.22 -1.71 -1.30
N SER A 83 16.15 -0.55 -0.64
CA SER A 83 15.49 -0.43 0.66
C SER A 83 13.98 -0.20 0.56
N ASN A 84 13.44 0.11 -0.61
CA ASN A 84 12.05 0.52 -0.79
C ASN A 84 11.68 1.72 0.10
N SER A 85 12.50 2.77 0.07
CA SER A 85 12.31 3.95 0.92
C SER A 85 12.73 5.26 0.27
N CYS A 86 12.16 6.37 0.78
CA CYS A 86 12.61 7.69 0.39
C CYS A 86 13.95 8.00 1.04
N VAL A 87 14.95 8.29 0.23
CA VAL A 87 16.29 8.71 0.63
C VAL A 87 16.50 10.17 0.25
N GLY A 88 16.73 11.03 1.25
CA GLY A 88 17.15 12.41 1.00
C GLY A 88 16.05 13.38 0.53
N GLY A 89 14.76 13.01 0.57
CA GLY A 89 13.68 13.94 0.26
C GLY A 89 12.31 13.27 0.14
N GLU A 90 11.37 14.02 -0.45
CA GLU A 90 10.06 13.50 -0.86
C GLU A 90 10.22 12.53 -2.03
N CYS A 91 9.51 11.41 -1.95
CA CYS A 91 9.42 10.42 -3.03
C CYS A 91 8.03 9.80 -3.22
N LEU A 92 7.07 10.23 -2.40
CA LEU A 92 5.74 9.61 -2.34
C LEU A 92 4.92 9.90 -3.60
N HIS A 93 5.19 10.99 -4.32
CA HIS A 93 4.52 11.22 -5.59
C HIS A 93 5.06 10.27 -6.65
N TYR A 94 6.38 10.03 -6.69
CA TYR A 94 6.98 9.04 -7.59
C TYR A 94 6.42 7.65 -7.32
N THR A 95 6.40 7.19 -6.07
CA THR A 95 5.90 5.84 -5.74
C THR A 95 4.44 5.66 -6.12
N GLN A 96 3.62 6.72 -6.05
CA GLN A 96 2.24 6.68 -6.53
C GLN A 96 2.15 6.60 -8.07
N VAL A 97 2.98 7.36 -8.81
CA VAL A 97 3.03 7.29 -10.29
C VAL A 97 3.35 5.87 -10.77
N VAL A 98 4.33 5.23 -10.12
CA VAL A 98 4.77 3.86 -10.47
C VAL A 98 4.10 2.77 -9.63
N TRP A 99 3.00 3.09 -8.93
CA TRP A 99 2.31 2.11 -8.10
C TRP A 99 1.72 0.99 -8.94
N ARG A 100 2.18 -0.24 -8.72
CA ARG A 100 1.84 -1.38 -9.59
C ARG A 100 0.35 -1.68 -9.64
N ASP A 101 -0.32 -1.58 -8.51
CA ASP A 101 -1.71 -2.01 -8.37
C ASP A 101 -2.72 -0.97 -8.83
N SER A 102 -2.30 0.29 -8.98
CA SER A 102 -3.13 1.32 -9.59
C SER A 102 -3.26 1.02 -11.08
N VAL A 103 -4.50 0.97 -11.57
CA VAL A 103 -4.82 0.61 -12.96
C VAL A 103 -5.61 1.70 -13.69
N ARG A 104 -6.34 2.52 -12.95
CA ARG A 104 -7.13 3.64 -13.45
C ARG A 104 -6.53 4.96 -13.00
N LEU A 105 -6.54 5.94 -13.89
CA LEU A 105 -6.05 7.29 -13.68
C LEU A 105 -7.10 8.31 -14.12
N GLY A 106 -7.32 9.34 -13.31
CA GLY A 106 -8.10 10.51 -13.70
C GLY A 106 -7.47 11.77 -13.16
N CYS A 107 -7.28 12.78 -14.00
CA CYS A 107 -6.61 14.02 -13.62
C CYS A 107 -7.43 15.24 -14.01
N ALA A 108 -7.23 16.33 -13.27
CA ALA A 108 -7.81 17.62 -13.57
C ALA A 108 -6.81 18.75 -13.37
N LYS A 109 -7.00 19.81 -14.15
CA LYS A 109 -6.24 21.05 -14.07
C LYS A 109 -7.20 22.22 -13.94
N VAL A 110 -6.91 23.12 -13.02
CA VAL A 110 -7.61 24.41 -12.88
C VAL A 110 -6.63 25.56 -12.79
N THR A 111 -7.01 26.69 -13.37
CA THR A 111 -6.37 27.98 -13.09
C THR A 111 -6.97 28.55 -11.82
N CYS A 112 -6.13 28.91 -10.87
CA CYS A 112 -6.49 29.50 -9.59
C CYS A 112 -6.71 31.01 -9.71
N ASP A 113 -7.43 31.59 -8.75
CA ASP A 113 -7.78 33.02 -8.75
C ASP A 113 -6.55 33.95 -8.69
N ASN A 114 -5.44 33.44 -8.14
CA ASN A 114 -4.15 34.12 -8.09
C ASN A 114 -3.33 34.02 -9.40
N GLY A 115 -3.90 33.42 -10.46
CA GLY A 115 -3.24 33.20 -11.75
C GLY A 115 -2.34 31.97 -11.81
N GLY A 116 -2.19 31.24 -10.71
CA GLY A 116 -1.48 29.96 -10.65
C GLY A 116 -2.27 28.81 -11.27
N THR A 117 -1.64 27.64 -11.31
CA THR A 117 -2.27 26.41 -11.78
C THR A 117 -2.24 25.37 -10.66
N PHE A 118 -3.38 24.71 -10.44
CA PHE A 118 -3.49 23.53 -9.58
C PHE A 118 -3.85 22.31 -10.42
N ILE A 119 -3.13 21.22 -10.20
CA ILE A 119 -3.36 19.92 -10.85
C ILE A 119 -3.53 18.87 -9.77
N THR A 120 -4.52 18.00 -9.95
CA THR A 120 -4.68 16.77 -9.15
C THR A 120 -4.82 15.58 -10.09
N CYS A 121 -4.15 14.48 -9.76
CA CYS A 121 -4.29 13.19 -10.41
C CYS A 121 -4.67 12.15 -9.36
N ASN A 122 -5.78 11.46 -9.61
CA ASN A 122 -6.33 10.43 -8.75
C ASN A 122 -6.12 9.04 -9.36
N TYR A 123 -5.80 8.07 -8.50
CA TYR A 123 -5.39 6.72 -8.86
C TYR A 123 -6.30 5.68 -8.22
N ASP A 124 -6.68 4.67 -8.99
CA ASP A 124 -7.58 3.63 -8.53
C ASP A 124 -7.12 2.24 -9.00
N PRO A 125 -6.94 1.27 -8.08
CA PRO A 125 -6.90 1.39 -6.62
C PRO A 125 -5.88 2.42 -6.09
N PRO A 126 -6.13 2.98 -4.89
CA PRO A 126 -5.18 3.87 -4.23
C PRO A 126 -3.80 3.22 -4.04
N GLY A 127 -2.75 4.03 -4.11
CA GLY A 127 -1.37 3.59 -3.88
C GLY A 127 -0.83 4.01 -2.51
N ASN A 128 0.48 3.84 -2.33
CA ASN A 128 1.22 4.24 -1.13
C ASN A 128 0.70 3.63 0.19
N PHE A 129 0.08 2.45 0.14
CA PHE A 129 -0.27 1.71 1.35
C PHE A 129 0.92 0.91 1.85
N VAL A 130 1.32 1.18 3.09
CA VAL A 130 2.14 0.24 3.86
C VAL A 130 1.19 -0.80 4.42
N VAL A 131 1.12 -2.00 3.83
CA VAL A 131 0.42 -3.12 4.46
C VAL A 131 1.32 -3.64 5.58
N PRO A 132 0.96 -3.46 6.86
CA PRO A 132 1.80 -3.96 7.94
C PRO A 132 1.89 -5.48 7.82
N LEU A 133 3.09 -6.05 7.95
CA LEU A 133 3.26 -7.50 7.97
C LEU A 133 2.33 -8.16 8.98
N ALA A 134 2.00 -7.47 10.08
CA ALA A 134 1.02 -7.93 11.06
C ALA A 134 -0.39 -8.15 10.45
N VAL A 135 -0.83 -7.33 9.50
CA VAL A 135 -2.12 -7.49 8.80
C VAL A 135 -2.05 -8.67 7.84
N VAL A 136 -0.95 -8.84 7.11
CA VAL A 136 -0.72 -10.01 6.25
C VAL A 136 -0.71 -11.29 7.08
N PHE A 137 -0.01 -11.28 8.22
CA PHE A 137 0.06 -12.42 9.14
C PHE A 137 -1.29 -12.72 9.77
N SER A 138 -2.04 -11.69 10.18
CA SER A 138 -3.36 -11.85 10.77
C SER A 138 -4.38 -12.37 9.75
N ALA A 139 -4.38 -11.81 8.53
CA ALA A 139 -5.20 -12.31 7.43
C ALA A 139 -4.86 -13.77 7.14
N TRP A 140 -3.57 -14.12 7.03
CA TRP A 140 -3.16 -15.50 6.83
C TRP A 140 -3.63 -16.44 7.95
N ILE A 141 -3.55 -16.03 9.22
CA ILE A 141 -4.09 -16.81 10.34
C ILE A 141 -5.60 -17.02 10.19
N VAL A 142 -6.35 -15.95 9.87
CA VAL A 142 -7.81 -15.99 9.72
C VAL A 142 -8.23 -16.85 8.53
N PHE A 143 -7.65 -16.64 7.35
CA PHE A 143 -7.93 -17.44 6.16
C PHE A 143 -7.54 -18.92 6.33
N ARG A 144 -6.47 -19.23 7.08
CA ARG A 144 -6.16 -20.62 7.44
C ARG A 144 -7.21 -21.22 8.38
N LYS A 145 -7.73 -20.42 9.32
CA LYS A 145 -8.75 -20.88 10.28
C LYS A 145 -10.09 -21.15 9.60
N GLU A 146 -10.49 -20.33 8.63
CA GLU A 146 -11.67 -20.57 7.79
C GLU A 146 -11.53 -21.88 6.99
N SER A 147 -10.37 -22.10 6.35
CA SER A 147 -10.07 -23.33 5.61
C SER A 147 -10.05 -24.59 6.51
N LEU A 148 -9.64 -24.46 7.78
CA LEU A 148 -9.72 -25.55 8.75
C LEU A 148 -11.14 -25.82 9.27
N ARG A 149 -12.02 -24.81 9.31
CA ARG A 149 -13.44 -24.98 9.68
C ARG A 149 -14.21 -25.79 8.63
N ASP A 150 -13.94 -25.54 7.35
CA ASP A 150 -14.46 -26.39 6.27
C ASP A 150 -13.92 -27.82 6.35
N LEU A 151 -12.65 -27.99 6.75
CA LEU A 151 -12.08 -29.32 7.00
C LEU A 151 -12.71 -30.04 8.20
N THR A 152 -13.19 -29.33 9.22
CA THR A 152 -13.91 -29.95 10.35
C THR A 152 -15.33 -30.36 10.01
N LEU A 153 -15.99 -29.65 9.07
CA LEU A 153 -17.33 -30.00 8.57
C LEU A 153 -17.33 -31.31 7.74
N ILE A 154 -16.24 -31.60 7.01
CA ILE A 154 -16.07 -32.88 6.30
C ILE A 154 -15.63 -34.04 7.22
N ALA A 155 -15.33 -33.79 8.49
CA ALA A 155 -14.92 -34.80 9.46
C ALA A 155 -16.09 -35.45 10.23
N GLU A 156 -17.33 -35.02 9.98
CA GLU A 156 -18.54 -35.58 10.62
C GLU A 156 -19.22 -36.70 9.81
N LEU A 157 -18.61 -37.17 8.71
CA LEU A 157 -19.06 -38.40 8.07
C LEU A 157 -18.57 -39.61 8.89
N PRO A 158 -19.42 -40.60 9.22
CA PRO A 158 -19.03 -41.73 10.05
C PRO A 158 -17.88 -42.51 9.40
N ASP A 159 -16.85 -42.74 10.20
CA ASP A 159 -15.62 -43.48 9.93
C ASP A 159 -15.84 -44.70 9.01
N MET A 160 -15.33 -44.61 7.78
CA MET A 160 -14.98 -45.82 7.01
C MET A 160 -13.49 -46.09 7.25
N GLN A 161 -13.19 -46.86 8.31
CA GLN A 161 -11.82 -47.29 8.60
C GLN A 161 -11.31 -48.20 7.47
N VAL A 162 -10.24 -47.78 6.80
CA VAL A 162 -9.40 -48.64 5.96
C VAL A 162 -8.26 -49.19 6.81
N PRO A 163 -8.19 -50.51 7.10
CA PRO A 163 -7.13 -51.08 7.92
C PRO A 163 -5.81 -51.12 7.15
N GLY A 164 -4.74 -50.51 7.69
CA GLY A 164 -3.37 -50.77 7.20
C GLY A 164 -2.40 -49.59 7.10
N LEU A 165 -2.74 -48.36 7.49
CA LEU A 165 -1.82 -47.22 7.41
C LEU A 165 -1.23 -46.82 8.78
N PRO A 166 0.10 -46.72 8.94
CA PRO A 166 0.71 -46.30 10.21
C PRO A 166 0.42 -44.82 10.53
N ARG A 167 -0.05 -44.56 11.76
CA ARG A 167 -0.29 -43.23 12.30
C ARG A 167 1.01 -42.64 12.87
N SER A 168 1.80 -41.99 12.01
CA SER A 168 2.87 -41.09 12.48
C SER A 168 2.76 -39.75 11.76
N ILE A 169 2.00 -38.83 12.37
CA ILE A 169 2.05 -37.41 12.03
C ILE A 169 3.20 -36.82 12.87
N PRO A 170 4.27 -36.25 12.26
CA PRO A 170 5.31 -35.60 13.05
C PRO A 170 4.75 -34.37 13.74
N SER A 171 5.11 -34.21 15.01
CA SER A 171 4.69 -33.12 15.88
C SER A 171 5.11 -31.75 15.32
N ASN A 172 4.15 -31.03 14.73
CA ASN A 172 4.28 -29.62 14.30
C ASN A 172 4.52 -28.63 15.47
N LYS A 173 4.90 -29.10 16.66
CA LYS A 173 5.12 -28.27 17.86
C LYS A 173 6.42 -27.44 17.81
N LEU A 174 7.31 -27.69 16.85
CA LEU A 174 8.58 -26.96 16.70
C LEU A 174 8.63 -26.01 15.51
N ILE A 175 7.66 -26.09 14.57
CA ILE A 175 7.64 -25.21 13.39
C ILE A 175 7.27 -23.78 13.79
N PHE A 176 6.27 -23.61 14.66
CA PHE A 176 5.83 -22.30 15.12
C PHE A 176 6.90 -21.51 15.89
N PRO A 177 7.57 -22.07 16.93
CA PRO A 177 8.61 -21.34 17.64
C PRO A 177 9.86 -21.08 16.76
N LEU A 178 10.20 -21.98 15.83
CA LEU A 178 11.31 -21.77 14.90
C LEU A 178 11.01 -20.65 13.89
N MET A 179 9.79 -20.61 13.34
CA MET A 179 9.37 -19.55 12.42
C MET A 179 9.21 -18.19 13.13
N ALA A 180 8.77 -18.19 14.40
CA ALA A 180 8.72 -16.97 15.22
C ALA A 180 10.13 -16.45 15.57
N LEU A 181 11.08 -17.35 15.86
CA LEU A 181 12.48 -16.99 16.09
C LEU A 181 13.12 -16.43 14.81
N LEU A 182 12.86 -17.04 13.65
CA LEU A 182 13.33 -16.55 12.34
C LEU A 182 12.69 -15.20 11.97
N ALA A 183 11.40 -15.01 12.24
CA ALA A 183 10.73 -13.73 12.05
C ALA A 183 11.25 -12.64 13.01
N GLY A 184 11.62 -12.99 14.24
CA GLY A 184 12.27 -12.07 15.19
C GLY A 184 13.71 -11.72 14.80
N MET A 185 14.45 -12.67 14.22
CA MET A 185 15.82 -12.43 13.72
C MET A 185 15.85 -11.65 12.39
N LEU A 186 14.84 -11.82 11.53
CA LEU A 186 14.71 -11.09 10.27
C LEU A 186 13.96 -9.74 10.43
N GLY A 187 13.11 -9.61 11.45
CA GLY A 187 12.40 -8.37 11.79
C GLY A 187 13.30 -7.25 12.33
N GLY A 188 14.59 -7.54 12.58
CA GLY A 188 15.61 -6.54 12.86
C GLY A 188 16.26 -5.92 11.62
N VAL A 189 15.90 -6.37 10.40
CA VAL A 189 16.56 -5.94 9.15
C VAL A 189 15.64 -5.08 8.24
N PHE A 190 14.35 -4.96 8.54
CA PHE A 190 13.44 -4.08 7.79
C PHE A 190 12.69 -3.14 8.72
N GLY A 191 13.45 -2.25 9.36
CA GLY A 191 12.91 -1.05 9.98
C GLY A 191 13.09 0.13 9.02
N ILE A 192 12.00 0.64 8.45
CA ILE A 192 12.01 1.93 7.77
C ILE A 192 10.99 2.86 8.44
N GLY A 193 11.52 3.60 9.41
CA GLY A 193 11.49 5.07 9.33
C GLY A 193 10.13 5.75 9.47
N GLY A 194 9.46 5.57 10.61
CA GLY A 194 8.58 6.58 11.17
C GLY A 194 9.25 7.23 12.38
N ASN A 195 9.52 8.54 12.30
CA ASN A 195 10.01 9.48 13.32
C ASN A 195 10.33 8.91 14.73
N SER A 196 11.56 9.16 15.21
CA SER A 196 12.24 8.57 16.37
C SER A 196 11.53 8.64 17.74
N SER A 197 10.34 9.24 17.82
CA SER A 197 9.49 9.28 19.01
C SER A 197 8.41 8.19 19.04
N ASN A 198 8.06 7.58 17.89
CA ASN A 198 7.03 6.53 17.80
C ASN A 198 7.60 5.10 17.81
N MET A 199 8.91 4.94 17.58
CA MET A 199 9.55 3.63 17.51
C MET A 199 9.59 2.92 18.88
N PHE A 200 9.70 3.67 19.98
CA PHE A 200 9.64 3.12 21.34
C PHE A 200 8.23 2.69 21.77
N PHE A 201 7.19 3.33 21.23
CA PHE A 201 5.80 2.98 21.51
C PHE A 201 5.39 1.68 20.82
N HIS A 202 5.82 1.46 19.57
CA HIS A 202 5.47 0.24 18.82
C HIS A 202 6.23 -1.01 19.27
N ALA A 203 7.51 -0.90 19.68
CA ALA A 203 8.22 -2.04 20.26
C ALA A 203 7.57 -2.53 21.58
N SER A 204 7.08 -1.59 22.38
CA SER A 204 6.38 -1.89 23.64
C SER A 204 5.01 -2.54 23.41
N LEU A 205 4.24 -2.08 22.40
CA LEU A 205 2.98 -2.71 21.99
C LEU A 205 3.19 -4.10 21.39
N PHE A 206 4.25 -4.31 20.62
CA PHE A 206 4.58 -5.61 20.02
C PHE A 206 4.86 -6.66 21.11
N CYS A 207 5.68 -6.33 22.12
CA CYS A 207 5.90 -7.21 23.26
C CYS A 207 4.61 -7.45 24.08
N TYR A 208 3.74 -6.45 24.21
CA TYR A 208 2.48 -6.56 24.93
C TYR A 208 1.47 -7.46 24.20
N HIS A 209 1.32 -7.32 22.87
CA HIS A 209 0.43 -8.16 22.07
C HIS A 209 0.93 -9.59 21.91
N VAL A 210 2.24 -9.80 21.78
CA VAL A 210 2.84 -11.15 21.80
C VAL A 210 2.62 -11.81 23.17
N SER A 211 2.78 -11.07 24.27
CA SER A 211 2.52 -11.58 25.62
C SER A 211 1.05 -11.94 25.86
N ILE A 212 0.12 -11.12 25.35
CA ILE A 212 -1.33 -11.40 25.42
C ILE A 212 -1.69 -12.62 24.55
N ALA A 213 -1.15 -12.72 23.34
CA ALA A 213 -1.40 -13.86 22.46
C ALA A 213 -0.88 -15.18 23.05
N ILE A 214 0.28 -15.16 23.71
CA ILE A 214 0.82 -16.32 24.43
C ILE A 214 -0.05 -16.67 25.65
N SER A 215 -0.55 -15.66 26.37
CA SER A 215 -1.41 -15.87 27.56
C SER A 215 -2.79 -16.43 27.21
N ILE A 216 -3.36 -16.02 26.07
CA ILE A 216 -4.64 -16.55 25.56
C ILE A 216 -4.49 -18.01 25.11
N VAL A 217 -3.34 -18.39 24.55
CA VAL A 217 -3.05 -19.79 24.16
C VAL A 217 -2.74 -20.67 25.38
N GLY A 218 -2.20 -20.10 26.47
CA GLY A 218 -1.80 -20.84 27.67
C GLY A 218 -2.93 -21.18 28.65
N ASN A 219 -4.05 -20.46 28.65
CA ASN A 219 -5.13 -20.62 29.66
C ASN A 219 -6.34 -21.44 29.16
N GLY A 220 -6.19 -22.15 28.04
CA GLY A 220 -7.23 -22.97 27.40
C GLY A 220 -7.07 -24.48 27.62
N THR A 221 -6.64 -24.91 28.81
CA THR A 221 -6.69 -26.33 29.25
C THR A 221 -7.47 -26.46 30.54
#